data_AF-A0A1X7VJH3-F1
#
_entry.id   AF-A0A1X7VJH3-F1
#
_cell.length_a   1.000
_cell.length_b   1.000
_cell.length_c   1.000
_cell.angle_alpha   90.00
_cell.angle_beta   90.00
_cell.angle_gamma   90.00
#
_symmetry.space_group_name_H-M   'P 1'
#
loop_
_entity.id
_entity.type
_entity.pdbx_description
1 polymer ?
#
loop_
_entity_poly.entity_id
_entity_poly.type
_entity_poly.pdbx_seq_one_letter_code
_entity_poly.pdbx_strand_id
1 'polypeptide(L)'
;MKNLDFNQTFILQIDASGVGVGAILSQGEENLDEGPDVYFSKKLLPREQAYSTVKKKCLAIILAIKHFSAYFIGRSFIIQTDHRAFNGYTSLKRRMQD
;
A
#
# COMPACT_ATOMS: atom_id res chain seq x y z
N MET A 1 -15.50 17.30 -3.36
CA MET A 1 -14.44 16.31 -3.68
C MET A 1 -13.14 16.91 -3.17
N LYS A 2 -12.54 16.37 -2.09
CA LYS A 2 -11.21 16.83 -1.65
C LYS A 2 -10.19 16.38 -2.71
N ASN A 3 -9.38 17.30 -3.21
CA ASN A 3 -8.31 16.97 -4.17
C ASN A 3 -7.09 16.44 -3.41
N LEU A 4 -6.26 15.67 -4.10
CA LEU A 4 -5.01 15.18 -3.51
C LEU A 4 -4.06 16.35 -3.23
N ASP A 5 -3.58 16.45 -1.99
CA ASP A 5 -2.57 17.42 -1.57
C ASP A 5 -1.19 16.76 -1.57
N PHE A 6 -0.39 17.09 -2.57
CA PHE A 6 0.95 16.51 -2.75
C PHE A 6 1.98 16.98 -1.72
N ASN A 7 1.63 17.91 -0.83
CA ASN A 7 2.46 18.31 0.31
C ASN A 7 2.22 17.44 1.56
N GLN A 8 1.15 16.64 1.56
CA GLN A 8 0.84 15.72 2.65
C GLN A 8 1.50 14.36 2.43
N THR A 9 1.71 13.66 3.55
CA THR A 9 2.27 12.30 3.51
C THR A 9 1.23 11.35 2.94
N PHE A 10 1.64 10.54 1.98
CA PHE A 10 0.83 9.43 1.48
C PHE A 10 0.97 8.21 2.40
N ILE A 11 -0.16 7.56 2.68
CA ILE A 11 -0.21 6.31 3.43
C ILE A 11 -0.75 5.24 2.48
N LEU A 12 0.03 4.17 2.30
CA LEU A 12 -0.32 3.02 1.48
C LEU A 12 -0.67 1.85 2.38
N GLN A 13 -1.96 1.59 2.55
CA GLN A 13 -2.49 0.45 3.30
C GLN A 13 -2.63 -0.75 2.37
N ILE A 14 -2.19 -1.92 2.81
CA ILE A 14 -2.15 -3.13 1.98
C ILE A 14 -2.71 -4.31 2.74
N ASP A 15 -3.57 -5.06 2.06
CA ASP A 15 -4.07 -6.35 2.51
C ASP A 15 -3.84 -7.45 1.47
N ALA A 16 -3.62 -8.66 1.94
CA ALA A 16 -3.44 -9.84 1.12
C ALA A 16 -4.24 -11.01 1.68
N SER A 17 -5.15 -11.52 0.87
CA SER A 17 -5.96 -12.70 1.16
C SER A 17 -5.40 -13.95 0.46
N GLY A 18 -6.07 -15.09 0.66
CA GLY A 18 -5.76 -16.33 -0.05
C GLY A 18 -5.90 -16.21 -1.58
N VAL A 19 -6.80 -15.35 -2.06
CA VAL A 19 -7.27 -15.30 -3.46
C VAL A 19 -6.88 -14.03 -4.20
N GLY A 20 -6.52 -12.97 -3.49
CA GLY A 20 -6.34 -11.64 -4.04
C GLY A 20 -5.60 -10.71 -3.09
N VAL A 21 -5.13 -9.60 -3.64
CA VAL A 21 -4.47 -8.53 -2.89
C VAL A 21 -5.21 -7.22 -3.12
N GLY A 22 -5.19 -6.35 -2.12
CA GLY A 22 -5.80 -5.03 -2.15
C GLY A 22 -4.88 -3.98 -1.55
N ALA A 23 -5.04 -2.73 -1.96
CA ALA A 23 -4.38 -1.59 -1.34
C ALA A 23 -5.24 -0.33 -1.41
N ILE A 24 -5.05 0.55 -0.44
CA ILE A 24 -5.67 1.88 -0.34
C ILE A 24 -4.54 2.88 -0.23
N LEU A 25 -4.55 3.89 -1.10
CA LEU A 25 -3.70 5.06 -1.00
C LEU A 25 -4.52 6.19 -0.41
N SER A 26 -4.15 6.65 0.78
CA SER A 26 -4.78 7.77 1.49
C SER A 26 -3.76 8.88 1.74
N GLN A 27 -4.26 10.05 2.14
CA GLN A 27 -3.47 11.22 2.50
C GLN A 27 -3.95 11.82 3.81
N GLY A 28 -3.02 12.28 4.64
CA GLY A 28 -3.33 12.95 5.92
C GLY A 28 -2.71 12.24 7.12
N GLU A 29 -3.30 12.44 8.30
CA GLU A 29 -2.92 11.74 9.53
C GLU A 29 -3.58 10.37 9.63
N GLU A 30 -2.90 9.43 10.29
CA GLU A 30 -3.48 8.12 10.64
C GLU A 30 -4.83 8.31 11.36
N ASN A 31 -5.88 7.67 10.85
CA ASN A 31 -7.24 7.65 11.42
C ASN A 31 -8.13 8.89 11.23
N LEU A 32 -7.81 9.79 10.28
CA LEU A 32 -8.77 10.81 9.86
C LEU A 32 -9.45 10.39 8.55
N ASP A 33 -10.72 10.00 8.67
CA ASP A 33 -11.66 9.53 7.63
C ASP A 33 -12.00 10.57 6.54
N GLU A 34 -11.11 11.52 6.24
CA GLU A 34 -11.45 12.67 5.40
C GLU A 34 -10.44 13.02 4.31
N GLY A 35 -9.74 12.03 3.77
CA GLY A 35 -8.89 12.17 2.58
C GLY A 35 -9.50 11.52 1.33
N PRO A 36 -9.10 11.92 0.11
CA PRO A 36 -9.43 11.15 -1.09
C PRO A 36 -8.68 9.81 -1.09
N ASP A 37 -9.43 8.71 -1.07
CA ASP A 37 -8.88 7.35 -1.14
C ASP A 37 -8.82 6.83 -2.58
N VAL A 38 -7.66 6.30 -2.97
CA VAL A 38 -7.49 5.59 -4.25
C VAL A 38 -7.31 4.10 -3.98
N TYR A 39 -8.19 3.28 -4.55
CA TYR A 39 -8.22 1.84 -4.32
C TYR A 39 -7.54 1.05 -5.42
N PHE A 40 -6.83 0.00 -5.03
CA PHE A 40 -6.24 -1.00 -5.91
C PHE A 40 -6.65 -2.40 -5.47
N SER A 41 -6.99 -3.26 -6.41
CA SER A 41 -7.17 -4.69 -6.13
C SER A 41 -6.73 -5.55 -7.32
N LYS A 42 -6.23 -6.75 -7.02
CA LYS A 42 -5.82 -7.73 -8.04
C LYS A 42 -6.07 -9.15 -7.57
N LYS A 43 -6.72 -9.95 -8.40
CA LYS A 43 -6.81 -11.41 -8.20
C LYS A 43 -5.43 -12.05 -8.40
N LEU A 44 -5.06 -12.96 -7.49
CA LEU A 44 -3.82 -13.72 -7.60
C LEU A 44 -3.99 -14.86 -8.61
N LEU A 45 -2.96 -15.11 -9.41
CA LEU A 45 -2.88 -16.30 -10.27
C LEU A 45 -2.80 -17.56 -9.40
N PRO A 46 -3.19 -18.76 -9.89
CA PRO A 46 -3.10 -20.00 -9.11
C PRO A 46 -1.71 -20.24 -8.49
N ARG A 47 -0.64 -19.94 -9.25
CA ARG A 47 0.75 -20.02 -8.77
C ARG A 47 1.06 -19.03 -7.64
N GLU A 48 0.45 -17.85 -7.65
CA GLU A 48 0.64 -16.80 -6.65
C GLU A 48 -0.23 -17.07 -5.41
N GLN A 49 -1.38 -17.73 -5.58
CA GLN A 49 -2.20 -18.23 -4.47
C GLN A 49 -1.49 -19.33 -3.67
N ALA A 50 -0.58 -20.08 -4.29
CA ALA A 50 0.25 -21.08 -3.60
C ALA A 50 1.40 -20.46 -2.76
N TYR A 51 1.62 -19.14 -2.83
CA TYR A 51 2.66 -18.49 -2.04
C TYR A 51 2.32 -18.48 -0.54
N SER A 52 3.36 -18.46 0.30
CA SER A 52 3.19 -18.24 1.74
C SER A 52 2.61 -16.85 2.01
N THR A 53 1.97 -16.67 3.16
CA THR A 53 1.36 -15.39 3.57
C THR A 53 2.34 -14.23 3.46
N VAL A 54 3.60 -14.42 3.89
CA VAL A 54 4.66 -13.40 3.79
C VAL A 54 4.94 -13.06 2.33
N LYS A 55 5.10 -14.07 1.46
CA LYS A 55 5.35 -13.85 0.03
C LYS A 55 4.18 -13.14 -0.66
N LYS A 56 2.94 -13.46 -0.30
CA LYS A 56 1.74 -12.76 -0.81
C LYS A 56 1.73 -11.30 -0.41
N LYS A 57 2.10 -10.98 0.83
CA LYS A 57 2.21 -9.59 1.28
C LYS A 57 3.31 -8.83 0.57
N CYS A 58 4.50 -9.43 0.39
CA CYS A 58 5.55 -8.82 -0.40
C CYS A 58 5.09 -8.56 -1.85
N LEU A 59 4.38 -9.52 -2.46
CA LEU A 59 3.80 -9.34 -3.79
C LEU A 59 2.77 -8.21 -3.80
N ALA A 60 1.90 -8.12 -2.79
CA ALA A 60 0.93 -7.05 -2.65
C ALA A 60 1.59 -5.67 -2.58
N ILE A 61 2.67 -5.52 -1.79
CA ILE A 61 3.48 -4.30 -1.70
C ILE A 61 4.06 -3.93 -3.06
N ILE A 62 4.69 -4.86 -3.76
CA ILE A 62 5.29 -4.59 -5.08
C ILE A 62 4.22 -4.15 -6.09
N LEU A 63 3.08 -4.82 -6.10
CA LEU A 63 1.99 -4.50 -7.03
C LEU A 63 1.36 -3.13 -6.72
N ALA A 64 1.14 -2.82 -5.45
CA ALA A 64 0.58 -1.55 -5.02
C ALA A 64 1.53 -0.38 -5.33
N ILE A 65 2.83 -0.51 -5.03
CA ILE A 65 3.84 0.52 -5.37
C ILE A 65 3.90 0.74 -6.89
N LYS A 66 3.83 -0.34 -7.68
CA LYS A 66 3.82 -0.21 -9.15
C LYS A 66 2.57 0.49 -9.65
N HIS A 67 1.41 0.21 -9.06
CA HIS A 67 0.15 0.83 -9.46
C HIS A 67 0.10 2.32 -9.10
N PHE A 68 0.60 2.69 -7.92
CA PHE A 68 0.59 4.06 -7.40
C PHE A 68 1.90 4.82 -7.63
N SER A 69 2.77 4.35 -8.52
CA SER A 69 4.12 4.91 -8.73
C SER A 69 4.10 6.42 -9.01
N ALA A 70 3.12 6.90 -9.78
CA ALA A 70 2.93 8.31 -10.09
C ALA A 70 2.76 9.21 -8.85
N TYR A 71 2.23 8.67 -7.75
CA TYR A 71 2.05 9.41 -6.49
C TYR A 71 3.34 9.44 -5.64
N PHE A 72 4.25 8.49 -5.83
CA PHE A 72 5.44 8.31 -4.99
C PHE A 72 6.72 8.93 -5.57
N ILE A 73 6.75 9.24 -6.87
CA ILE A 73 7.92 9.88 -7.49
C ILE A 73 8.29 11.17 -6.74
N GLY A 74 9.54 11.26 -6.31
CA GLY A 74 10.10 12.41 -5.59
C GLY A 74 9.60 12.59 -4.15
N ARG A 75 8.80 11.67 -3.59
CA ARG A 75 8.12 11.83 -2.31
C ARG A 75 8.39 10.66 -1.35
N SER A 76 8.27 10.93 -0.05
CA SER A 76 8.25 9.88 0.96
C SER A 76 6.81 9.46 1.23
N PHE A 77 6.59 8.19 1.52
CA PHE A 77 5.29 7.65 1.88
C PHE A 77 5.44 6.58 2.95
N ILE A 78 4.34 6.25 3.62
CA ILE A 78 4.27 5.23 4.67
C ILE A 78 3.58 4.01 4.08
N ILE A 79 4.07 2.83 4.39
CA ILE A 79 3.40 1.57 4.05
C ILE A 79 2.87 0.94 5.33
N GLN A 80 1.57 0.68 5.35
CA GLN A 80 0.89 -0.05 6.42
C GLN A 80 0.43 -1.39 5.86
N THR A 81 0.75 -2.48 6.55
CA THR A 81 0.28 -3.81 6.17
C THR A 81 -0.33 -4.46 7.37
N ASP A 82 -1.49 -5.09 7.22
CA ASP A 82 -2.15 -5.74 8.33
C ASP A 82 -1.41 -7.06 8.65
N HIS A 83 -0.49 -7.00 9.62
CA HIS A 83 0.19 -8.16 10.16
C HIS A 83 -0.38 -8.43 11.55
N ARG A 84 -1.43 -9.26 11.65
CA ARG A 84 -1.80 -9.95 12.90
C ARG A 84 -0.66 -10.80 13.51
N ALA A 85 0.51 -10.87 12.88
CA ALA A 85 1.71 -11.53 13.39
C ALA A 85 2.86 -10.56 13.76
N PHE A 86 2.66 -9.24 13.71
CA PHE A 86 3.72 -8.30 14.08
C PHE A 86 3.13 -6.99 14.61
N ASN A 87 3.22 -6.78 15.92
CA ASN A 87 3.00 -5.49 16.59
C ASN A 87 4.11 -4.50 16.19
N GLY A 88 4.18 -4.11 14.91
CA GLY A 88 5.25 -3.24 14.43
C GLY A 88 4.89 -2.60 13.11
N TYR A 89 4.41 -1.36 13.19
CA TYR A 89 4.38 -0.43 12.07
C TYR A 89 5.77 -0.39 11.42
N THR A 90 5.88 -0.89 10.19
CA THR A 90 7.16 -0.88 9.46
C THR A 90 7.18 0.32 8.53
N SER A 91 7.66 1.46 9.03
CA SER A 91 7.87 2.68 8.24
C SER A 91 9.02 2.48 7.25
N LEU A 92 8.71 2.03 6.03
CA LEU A 92 9.68 1.97 4.92
C LEU A 92 9.85 3.34 4.28
N LYS A 93 10.79 4.16 4.77
CA LYS A 93 11.24 5.37 4.05
C LYS A 93 12.24 4.98 2.96
N ARG A 94 11.75 4.70 1.75
CA ARG A 94 12.60 4.64 0.55
C ARG A 94 12.23 5.74 -0.42
N ARG A 95 13.22 6.57 -0.75
CA ARG A 95 13.15 7.54 -1.83
C ARG A 95 13.30 6.77 -3.14
N MET A 96 12.27 6.74 -3.97
CA MET A 96 12.41 6.25 -5.35
C MET A 96 13.10 7.37 -6.14
N GLN A 97 14.37 7.18 -6.50
CA GLN A 97 15.08 8.01 -7.47
C GLN A 97 15.09 7.27 -8.80
N ASP A 98 15.00 8.05 -9.90
CA ASP A 98 14.87 7.59 -11.28
C ASP A 98 16.01 6.69 -11.77
#